data_AF-A0A1G5STG8-F1
#
_entry.id   AF-A0A1G5STG8-F1
#
_cell.length_a   1.000
_cell.length_b   1.000
_cell.length_c   1.000
_cell.angle_alpha   90.00
_cell.angle_beta   90.00
_cell.angle_gamma   90.00
#
_symmetry.space_group_name_H-M   'P 1'
#
loop_
_entity.id
_entity.type
_entity.pdbx_description
1 polymer ?
#
loop_
_entity_poly.entity_id
_entity_poly.type
_entity_poly.pdbx_seq_one_letter_code
_entity_poly.pdbx_strand_id
1 'polypeptide(L)'
;MFDDAAARRYLAGLAPVAAGSVRWLIYDHDRQWVSVVDGSLASLRQDCAQVLSASAAGQAAESLADAIRAFLAEGAACTPQIVALSCAVLMQSVGDLDAVFAQIQSGVMATLVYAEDVVVRPVAA
;
A
#
# COMPACT_ATOMS: atom_id res chain seq x y z
N MET A 1 -16.85 -4.48 -0.30
CA MET A 1 -16.50 -3.06 -0.04
C MET A 1 -15.72 -3.04 1.27
N PHE A 2 -14.60 -2.33 1.33
CA PHE A 2 -13.79 -2.24 2.54
C PHE A 2 -14.53 -1.46 3.63
N ASP A 3 -14.63 -2.02 4.84
CA ASP A 3 -15.28 -1.39 6.00
C ASP A 3 -14.24 -0.83 6.98
N ASP A 4 -14.12 0.49 7.02
CA ASP A 4 -13.20 1.22 7.93
C ASP A 4 -13.52 0.94 9.40
N ALA A 5 -14.76 0.65 9.78
CA ALA A 5 -15.11 0.30 11.16
C ALA A 5 -14.60 -1.10 11.53
N ALA A 6 -14.73 -2.08 10.63
CA ALA A 6 -14.15 -3.40 10.81
C ALA A 6 -12.62 -3.35 10.84
N ALA A 7 -12.00 -2.60 9.93
CA ALA A 7 -10.56 -2.40 9.89
C ALA A 7 -10.03 -1.78 11.18
N ARG A 8 -10.68 -0.74 11.71
CA ARG A 8 -10.33 -0.14 13.01
C ARG A 8 -10.42 -1.12 14.17
N ARG A 9 -11.51 -1.88 14.26
CA ARG A 9 -11.68 -2.90 15.31
C ARG A 9 -10.58 -3.95 15.25
N TYR A 10 -10.20 -4.37 14.05
CA TYR A 10 -9.11 -5.31 13.85
C TYR A 10 -7.76 -4.71 14.26
N LEU A 11 -7.45 -3.49 13.79
CA LEU A 11 -6.21 -2.77 14.11
C LEU A 11 -6.05 -2.53 15.61
N ALA A 12 -7.13 -2.22 16.33
CA ALA A 12 -7.12 -2.03 17.78
C ALA A 12 -6.72 -3.28 18.57
N GLY A 13 -6.87 -4.47 17.98
CA GLY A 13 -6.44 -5.74 18.58
C GLY A 13 -4.98 -6.10 18.32
N LEU A 14 -4.26 -5.34 17.49
CA LEU A 14 -2.87 -5.63 17.12
C LEU A 14 -1.89 -4.92 18.04
N ALA A 15 -0.69 -5.49 18.15
CA ALA A 15 0.41 -4.85 18.85
C ALA A 15 0.77 -3.48 18.21
N PRO A 16 1.30 -2.53 19.00
CA PRO A 16 1.83 -1.28 18.46
C PRO A 16 2.89 -1.54 17.39
N VAL A 17 2.89 -0.69 16.36
CA VAL A 17 3.92 -0.71 15.32
C VAL A 17 5.25 -0.28 15.91
N ALA A 18 6.34 -0.95 15.53
CA ALA A 18 7.68 -0.57 15.98
C ALA A 18 8.04 0.86 15.56
N ALA A 19 8.86 1.54 16.36
CA ALA A 19 9.32 2.89 16.03
C ALA A 19 10.03 2.91 14.66
N GLY A 20 9.69 3.89 13.82
CA GLY A 20 10.21 4.00 12.44
C GLY A 20 9.63 2.98 11.45
N SER A 21 8.62 2.20 11.88
CA SER A 21 7.87 1.30 10.99
C SER A 21 6.47 1.85 10.73
N VAL A 22 5.85 1.34 9.67
CA VAL A 22 4.48 1.67 9.29
C VAL A 22 3.69 0.40 9.10
N ARG A 23 2.39 0.50 9.35
CA ARG A 23 1.43 -0.58 9.11
C ARG A 23 0.67 -0.32 7.84
N TRP A 24 0.57 -1.36 7.02
CA TRP A 24 -0.12 -1.34 5.75
C TRP A 24 -1.16 -2.46 5.69
N LEU A 25 -2.37 -2.13 5.25
CA LEU A 25 -3.44 -3.07 4.98
C LEU A 25 -3.54 -3.31 3.48
N ILE A 26 -3.61 -4.56 3.04
CA ILE A 26 -3.87 -4.90 1.65
C ILE A 26 -5.17 -5.67 1.61
N TYR A 27 -6.22 -5.06 1.06
CA TYR A 27 -7.51 -5.69 0.84
C TYR A 27 -7.67 -6.06 -0.63
N ASP A 28 -7.98 -7.33 -0.87
CA ASP A 28 -8.32 -7.85 -2.19
C ASP A 28 -9.79 -8.26 -2.17
N HIS A 29 -10.58 -7.61 -3.03
CA HIS A 29 -12.01 -7.83 -3.11
C HIS A 29 -12.38 -9.23 -3.58
N ASP A 30 -11.65 -9.81 -4.53
CA ASP A 30 -12.02 -11.10 -5.11
C ASP A 30 -11.77 -12.23 -4.14
N ARG A 31 -10.70 -12.10 -3.34
CA ARG A 31 -10.30 -13.09 -2.35
C ARG A 31 -10.85 -12.82 -0.95
N GLN A 32 -11.52 -11.67 -0.74
CA GLN A 32 -12.11 -11.24 0.55
C GLN A 32 -11.14 -11.34 1.73
N TRP A 33 -9.87 -11.02 1.52
CA TRP A 33 -8.83 -11.13 2.54
C TRP A 33 -8.11 -9.80 2.76
N VAL A 34 -7.60 -9.64 3.98
CA VAL A 34 -6.78 -8.51 4.39
C VAL A 34 -5.42 -9.04 4.84
N SER A 35 -4.36 -8.65 4.15
CA SER A 35 -2.99 -8.81 4.64
C SER A 35 -2.60 -7.59 5.47
N VAL A 36 -1.89 -7.81 6.57
CA VAL A 36 -1.34 -6.72 7.39
C VAL A 36 0.17 -6.84 7.42
N VAL A 37 0.81 -5.72 7.09
CA VAL A 37 2.24 -5.64 6.85
C VAL A 37 2.80 -4.56 7.74
N ASP A 38 3.73 -4.92 8.61
CA ASP A 38 4.54 -3.94 9.31
C ASP A 38 5.91 -3.90 8.61
N GLY A 39 6.34 -2.69 8.22
CA GLY A 39 7.58 -2.51 7.47
C GLY A 39 8.32 -1.25 7.87
N SER A 40 9.65 -1.28 7.75
CA SER A 40 10.49 -0.10 7.98
C SER A 40 10.17 1.00 6.96
N LEU A 41 9.91 2.22 7.45
CA LEU A 41 9.64 3.37 6.59
C LEU A 41 10.83 3.67 5.66
N ALA A 42 12.06 3.46 6.14
CA ALA A 42 13.26 3.70 5.35
C ALA A 42 13.40 2.71 4.18
N SER A 43 13.16 1.42 4.44
CA SER A 43 13.16 0.38 3.40
C SER A 43 12.07 0.65 2.38
N LEU A 44 10.87 0.99 2.84
CA LEU A 44 9.75 1.32 1.96
C LEU A 44 10.06 2.52 1.06
N ARG A 45 10.75 3.53 1.59
CA ARG A 45 11.17 4.70 0.81
C ARG A 45 12.15 4.34 -0.30
N GLN A 46 13.10 3.45 0.00
CA GLN A 46 14.03 2.94 -1.00
C GLN A 46 13.30 2.15 -2.10
N ASP A 47 12.41 1.24 -1.71
CA ASP A 47 11.66 0.40 -2.65
C ASP A 47 10.75 1.25 -3.56
N CYS A 48 10.05 2.23 -2.99
CA CYS A 48 9.23 3.17 -3.74
C CYS A 48 10.06 3.96 -4.76
N ALA A 49 11.21 4.50 -4.34
CA ALA A 49 12.09 5.24 -5.24
C ALA A 49 12.61 4.37 -6.39
N GLN A 50 12.92 3.10 -6.12
CA GLN A 50 13.34 2.13 -7.15
C GLN A 50 12.22 1.85 -8.14
N VAL A 51 11.00 1.61 -7.67
CA VAL A 51 9.81 1.37 -8.52
C VAL A 51 9.52 2.59 -9.40
N LEU A 52 9.56 3.79 -8.83
CA LEU A 52 9.34 5.04 -9.58
C LEU A 52 10.42 5.25 -10.64
N SER A 53 11.68 5.00 -10.30
CA SER A 53 12.80 5.11 -11.24
C SER A 53 12.65 4.13 -12.41
N ALA A 54 12.17 2.90 -12.14
CA ALA A 54 11.86 1.92 -13.18
C ALA A 54 10.63 2.31 -14.03
N SER A 55 9.63 2.94 -13.40
CA SER A 55 8.36 3.33 -14.06
C SER A 55 8.51 4.59 -14.93
N ALA A 56 9.44 5.49 -14.59
CA ALA A 56 9.77 6.68 -15.38
C ALA A 56 10.30 6.35 -16.79
N ALA A 57 10.70 5.09 -17.04
CA ALA A 57 11.03 4.58 -18.38
C ALA A 57 9.79 4.31 -19.26
N GLY A 58 8.59 4.47 -18.71
CA GLY A 58 7.31 4.46 -19.44
C GLY A 58 6.29 3.49 -18.86
N GLN A 59 5.29 4.02 -18.13
CA GLN A 59 3.85 3.65 -18.19
C GLN A 59 2.99 4.37 -17.13
N ALA A 60 1.67 4.42 -17.41
CA ALA A 60 0.59 5.10 -16.66
C ALA A 60 0.10 4.30 -15.44
N ALA A 61 -0.70 4.93 -14.55
CA ALA A 61 -1.28 4.33 -13.34
C ALA A 61 -1.88 2.92 -13.54
N GLU A 62 -2.52 2.69 -14.69
CA GLU A 62 -3.12 1.42 -15.08
C GLU A 62 -2.11 0.26 -15.04
N SER A 63 -0.85 0.50 -15.45
CA SER A 63 0.20 -0.53 -15.38
C SER A 63 0.61 -0.88 -13.96
N LEU A 64 0.49 0.05 -13.00
CA LEU A 64 0.79 -0.21 -11.58
C LEU A 64 -0.34 -0.99 -10.92
N ALA A 65 -1.59 -0.64 -11.22
CA ALA A 65 -2.76 -1.38 -10.73
C ALA A 65 -2.73 -2.83 -11.21
N ASP A 66 -2.41 -3.06 -12.48
CA ASP A 66 -2.27 -4.40 -13.05
C ASP A 66 -1.11 -5.19 -12.42
N ALA A 67 0.04 -4.54 -12.18
CA ALA A 67 1.15 -5.17 -11.47
C ALA A 67 0.77 -5.57 -10.03
N ILE A 68 0.04 -4.73 -9.31
CA ILE A 68 -0.47 -5.05 -7.96
C ILE A 68 -1.38 -6.29 -8.01
N ARG A 69 -2.31 -6.33 -8.97
CA ARG A 69 -3.21 -7.49 -9.15
C ARG A 69 -2.43 -8.77 -9.49
N ALA A 70 -1.43 -8.69 -10.35
CA ALA A 70 -0.58 -9.82 -10.70
C ALA A 70 0.16 -10.37 -9.48
N PHE A 71 0.80 -9.50 -8.68
CA PHE A 71 1.47 -9.92 -7.45
C PHE A 71 0.53 -10.49 -6.39
N LEU A 72 -0.69 -9.94 -6.28
CA LEU A 72 -1.73 -10.53 -5.43
C LEU A 72 -2.13 -11.93 -5.88
N ALA A 73 -2.16 -12.18 -7.19
CA ALA A 73 -2.46 -13.49 -7.73
C ALA A 73 -1.39 -14.54 -7.37
N GLU A 74 -0.13 -14.12 -7.31
CA GLU A 74 1.04 -14.93 -6.91
C GLU A 74 1.09 -15.22 -5.40
N GLY A 75 0.46 -14.36 -4.58
CA GLY A 75 0.20 -14.61 -3.16
C GLY A 75 1.01 -13.72 -2.19
N ALA A 76 0.95 -14.06 -0.90
CA ALA A 76 1.39 -13.18 0.19
C ALA A 76 2.92 -12.92 0.22
N ALA A 77 3.74 -13.74 -0.45
CA ALA A 77 5.18 -13.50 -0.56
C ALA A 77 5.51 -12.18 -1.30
N CYS A 78 4.61 -11.72 -2.17
CA CYS A 78 4.78 -10.51 -2.97
C CYS A 78 4.29 -9.23 -2.26
N THR A 79 3.96 -9.34 -0.97
CA THR A 79 3.46 -8.24 -0.14
C THR A 79 4.37 -6.99 -0.16
N PRO A 80 5.70 -7.10 -0.01
CA PRO A 80 6.58 -5.93 -0.11
C PRO A 80 6.48 -5.20 -1.46
N GLN A 81 6.40 -5.95 -2.56
CA GLN A 81 6.27 -5.40 -3.91
C GLN A 81 4.94 -4.68 -4.09
N ILE A 82 3.84 -5.24 -3.56
CA ILE A 82 2.52 -4.60 -3.58
C ILE A 82 2.57 -3.27 -2.83
N VAL A 83 3.19 -3.22 -1.64
CA VAL A 83 3.31 -1.98 -0.86
C VAL A 83 4.16 -0.93 -1.59
N ALA A 84 5.28 -1.34 -2.20
CA ALA A 84 6.13 -0.43 -2.98
C ALA A 84 5.39 0.15 -4.20
N LEU A 85 4.65 -0.68 -4.96
CA LEU A 85 3.79 -0.23 -6.07
C LEU A 85 2.68 0.70 -5.57
N SER A 86 2.09 0.41 -4.42
CA SER A 86 1.03 1.24 -3.83
C SER A 86 1.55 2.64 -3.44
N CYS A 87 2.80 2.73 -2.98
CA CYS A 87 3.45 4.02 -2.76
C CYS A 87 3.68 4.78 -4.08
N ALA A 88 4.04 4.07 -5.15
CA ALA A 88 4.15 4.67 -6.48
C ALA A 88 2.80 5.18 -7.02
N VAL A 89 1.70 4.47 -6.75
CA VAL A 89 0.33 4.93 -7.06
C VAL A 89 -0.01 6.22 -6.30
N LEU A 90 0.26 6.29 -4.99
CA LEU A 90 0.10 7.53 -4.22
C LEU A 90 0.92 8.69 -4.81
N MET A 91 2.16 8.39 -5.20
CA MET A 91 3.06 9.37 -5.80
C MET A 91 2.56 9.96 -7.11
N GLN A 92 1.85 9.19 -7.93
CA GLN A 92 1.24 9.72 -9.15
C GLN A 92 0.11 10.73 -8.87
N SER A 93 -0.57 10.61 -7.72
CA SER A 93 -1.63 11.53 -7.32
C SER A 93 -1.11 12.78 -6.59
N VAL A 94 -0.09 12.63 -5.74
CA VAL A 94 0.43 13.71 -4.88
C VAL A 94 1.58 14.48 -5.55
N GLY A 95 2.40 13.81 -6.35
CA GLY A 95 3.53 14.41 -7.07
C GLY A 95 4.77 14.74 -6.20
N ASP A 96 4.71 14.50 -4.89
CA ASP A 96 5.80 14.77 -3.94
C ASP A 96 6.04 13.59 -2.99
N LEU A 97 7.28 13.10 -2.98
CA LEU A 97 7.72 11.96 -2.19
C LEU A 97 7.72 12.26 -0.70
N ASP A 98 8.06 13.49 -0.31
CA ASP A 98 8.07 13.84 1.10
C ASP A 98 6.66 13.96 1.66
N ALA A 99 5.73 14.55 0.90
CA ALA A 99 4.32 14.59 1.27
C ALA A 99 3.70 13.19 1.39
N VAL A 100 3.98 12.27 0.45
CA VAL A 100 3.50 10.88 0.51
C VAL A 100 4.04 10.18 1.75
N PHE A 101 5.33 10.30 2.04
CA PHE A 101 5.92 9.63 3.20
C PHE A 101 5.50 10.25 4.53
N ALA A 102 5.23 11.56 4.58
CA ALA A 102 4.61 12.19 5.74
C ALA A 102 3.19 11.65 5.98
N GLN A 103 2.41 11.44 4.91
CA GLN A 103 1.08 10.81 5.01
C GLN A 103 1.18 9.35 5.48
N ILE A 104 2.10 8.56 4.92
CA ILE A 104 2.34 7.17 5.33
C ILE A 104 2.77 7.10 6.80
N GLN A 105 3.60 8.03 7.26
CA GLN A 105 4.04 8.11 8.65
C GLN A 105 2.91 8.54 9.61
N SER A 106 1.91 9.26 9.13
CA SER A 106 0.82 9.79 9.96
C SER A 106 -0.17 8.73 10.45
N GLY A 107 -0.14 7.50 9.91
CA GLY A 107 -1.06 6.46 10.33
C GLY A 107 -0.95 5.15 9.54
N VAL A 108 -2.07 4.44 9.46
CA VAL A 108 -2.18 3.19 8.72
C VAL A 108 -2.59 3.48 7.29
N MET A 109 -1.91 2.86 6.34
CA MET A 109 -2.26 2.95 4.92
C MET A 109 -2.99 1.70 4.47
N ALA A 110 -3.86 1.83 3.47
CA ALA A 110 -4.52 0.71 2.83
C ALA A 110 -4.40 0.76 1.31
N THR A 111 -4.09 -0.41 0.73
CA THR A 111 -4.27 -0.71 -0.70
C THR A 111 -5.54 -1.51 -0.84
N LEU A 112 -6.51 -0.98 -1.56
CA LEU A 112 -7.82 -1.57 -1.81
C LEU A 112 -7.89 -1.97 -3.28
N VAL A 113 -7.86 -3.27 -3.54
CA VAL A 113 -7.90 -3.82 -4.89
C VAL A 113 -9.32 -4.28 -5.19
N TYR A 114 -9.96 -3.56 -6.11
CA TYR A 114 -11.27 -3.85 -6.65
C TYR A 114 -11.16 -4.41 -8.07
N ALA A 115 -12.28 -4.92 -8.59
CA ALA A 115 -12.35 -5.51 -9.93
C ALA A 115 -11.82 -4.56 -11.03
N GLU A 116 -12.18 -3.28 -10.96
CA GLU A 116 -11.80 -2.31 -12.00
C GLU A 116 -10.69 -1.34 -11.56
N ASP A 117 -10.41 -1.20 -10.26
CA ASP A 117 -9.48 -0.17 -9.77
C ASP A 117 -8.66 -0.59 -8.54
N VAL A 118 -7.56 0.13 -8.29
CA VAL A 118 -6.75 0.04 -7.08
C VAL A 118 -6.71 1.40 -6.40
N VAL A 119 -7.27 1.47 -5.19
CA VAL A 119 -7.29 2.70 -4.39
C VAL A 119 -6.29 2.58 -3.26
N VAL A 120 -5.41 3.57 -3.13
CA VAL A 120 -4.48 3.67 -2.00
C VAL A 120 -4.85 4.89 -1.15
N ARG A 121 -5.08 4.69 0.15
CA ARG A 121 -5.49 5.77 1.05
C ARG A 121 -5.14 5.50 2.52
N PRO A 122 -5.09 6.54 3.36
CA PRO A 122 -5.02 6.36 4.81
C PRO A 122 -6.31 5.74 5.34
N VAL A 123 -6.17 4.97 6.40
CA VAL A 123 -7.26 4.45 7.23
C VAL A 123 -7.20 5.20 8.56
N ALA A 124 -8.33 5.78 8.97
CA ALA A 124 -8.42 6.39 10.28
C ALA A 124 -8.14 5.31 11.34
N ALA A 125 -7.08 5.50 12.13
CA ALA A 125 -6.80 4.67 13.29
C ALA A 125 -7.80 4.98 14.42
#